data_AF-A0A8T1MMZ0-F1
#
_entry.id   AF-A0A8T1MMZ0-F1
#
_cell.length_a   1.000
_cell.length_b   1.000
_cell.length_c   1.000
_cell.angle_alpha   90.00
_cell.angle_beta   90.00
_cell.angle_gamma   90.00
#
_symmetry.space_group_name_H-M   'P 1'
#
loop_
_entity.id
_entity.type
_entity.pdbx_description
1 polymer ?
#
loop_
_entity_poly.entity_id
_entity_poly.type
_entity_poly.pdbx_seq_one_letter_code
_entity_poly.pdbx_strand_id
1 'polypeptide(L)'
;MGLPTKQGVQKTLSQWSTSLGLLLYSAGLIWFCLLSQDELNYETYMSENALLVGQVVEKFSDSAATAAYDGQLSSIYAKGDTSTLRQWLRSELTDIGLEVYEQNFSFTHHILHPVEEVVGNNLYAIMRSPSGGRAEAILLTVPLSTECSAAVSPCLSPTVGLLVSLMKVLRQQVYWAKDIVLLFVDSDYIGLLAWLEAYHGADTSKYLSWSEIQGRSGNIQAGLNLEFSHLDPSSVDILPEGTNGFLANLDLVNAVVRLANKHSIEPIVNNQVKTT
;
A
#
# COMPACT_ATOMS: atom_id res chain seq x y z
N MET A 1 4.34 49.30 -47.69
CA MET A 1 4.77 49.07 -46.29
C MET A 1 6.01 48.21 -46.35
N GLY A 2 7.19 48.81 -46.33
CA GLY A 2 8.46 48.11 -46.59
C GLY A 2 8.87 47.25 -45.40
N LEU A 3 9.18 45.97 -45.65
CA LEU A 3 9.70 45.06 -44.64
C LEU A 3 11.01 45.64 -44.04
N PRO A 4 11.17 45.65 -42.71
CA PRO A 4 12.35 46.21 -42.07
C PRO A 4 13.60 45.43 -42.47
N THR A 5 14.67 46.13 -42.84
CA THR A 5 15.97 45.54 -43.19
C THR A 5 16.59 44.84 -41.98
N LYS A 6 17.19 43.66 -42.18
CA LYS A 6 17.77 42.82 -41.10
C LYS A 6 18.69 43.59 -40.13
N GLN A 7 19.45 44.56 -40.63
CA GLN A 7 20.35 45.40 -39.84
C GLN A 7 19.61 46.43 -38.94
N GLY A 8 18.45 46.94 -39.38
CA GLY A 8 17.64 47.87 -38.59
C GLY A 8 16.94 47.19 -37.42
N VAL A 9 16.49 45.95 -37.61
CA VAL A 9 15.93 45.10 -36.55
C VAL A 9 17.00 44.74 -35.51
N GLN A 10 18.23 44.46 -35.96
CA GLN A 10 19.33 44.12 -35.07
C GLN A 10 19.78 45.30 -34.17
N LYS A 11 19.82 46.52 -34.72
CA LYS A 11 20.12 47.74 -33.94
C LYS A 11 19.03 48.07 -32.92
N THR A 12 17.77 47.90 -33.28
CA THR A 12 16.63 48.15 -32.37
C THR A 12 16.56 47.10 -31.26
N LEU A 13 16.77 45.81 -31.57
CA LEU A 13 16.89 44.78 -30.53
C LEU A 13 18.07 45.04 -29.58
N SER A 14 19.23 45.45 -30.11
CA SER A 14 20.41 45.78 -29.30
C SER A 14 20.19 46.97 -28.36
N GLN A 15 19.37 47.94 -28.74
CA GLN A 15 19.08 49.10 -27.89
C GLN A 15 18.15 48.77 -26.73
N TRP A 16 17.18 47.87 -26.96
CA TRP A 16 16.17 47.50 -25.97
C TRP A 16 16.47 46.19 -25.25
N SER A 17 17.56 45.50 -25.59
CA SER A 17 17.88 44.16 -25.09
C SER A 17 17.97 44.11 -23.56
N THR A 18 18.54 45.14 -22.93
CA THR A 18 18.68 45.18 -21.47
C THR A 18 17.33 45.35 -20.79
N SER A 19 16.49 46.28 -21.26
CA SER A 19 15.15 46.51 -20.70
C SER A 19 14.22 45.32 -20.93
N LEU A 20 14.27 44.71 -22.12
CA LEU A 20 13.50 43.51 -22.44
C LEU A 20 13.98 42.31 -21.60
N GLY A 21 15.28 42.15 -21.42
CA GLY A 21 15.86 41.11 -20.57
C GLY A 21 15.43 41.26 -19.11
N LEU A 22 15.42 42.50 -18.59
CA LEU A 22 15.01 42.78 -17.21
C LEU A 22 13.50 42.55 -17.01
N LEU A 23 12.68 42.85 -18.02
CA LEU A 23 11.24 42.56 -18.03
C LEU A 23 10.95 41.06 -18.07
N LEU A 24 11.64 40.32 -18.94
CA LEU A 24 11.47 38.86 -19.02
C LEU A 24 11.97 38.16 -17.75
N TYR A 25 13.05 38.66 -17.16
CA TYR A 25 13.56 38.16 -15.89
C TYR A 25 12.57 38.40 -14.75
N SER A 26 12.01 39.61 -14.64
CA SER A 26 11.01 39.90 -13.60
C SER A 26 9.72 39.12 -13.82
N ALA A 27 9.26 38.96 -15.07
CA ALA A 27 8.13 38.12 -15.40
C ALA A 27 8.37 36.65 -15.01
N GLY A 28 9.57 36.11 -15.27
CA GLY A 28 9.96 34.76 -14.86
C GLY A 28 9.99 34.59 -13.33
N LEU A 29 10.48 35.59 -12.60
CA LEU A 29 10.54 35.58 -11.14
C LEU A 29 9.12 35.64 -10.54
N ILE A 30 8.24 36.49 -11.08
CA ILE A 30 6.83 36.55 -10.70
C ILE A 30 6.17 35.19 -10.97
N TRP A 31 6.38 34.59 -12.15
CA TRP A 31 5.82 33.29 -12.47
C TRP A 31 6.34 32.18 -11.54
N PHE A 32 7.63 32.21 -11.19
CA PHE A 32 8.20 31.28 -10.21
C PHE A 32 7.54 31.40 -8.84
N CYS A 33 7.25 32.63 -8.38
CA CYS A 33 6.48 32.84 -7.14
C CYS A 33 5.03 32.34 -7.28
N LEU A 34 4.40 32.53 -8.44
CA LEU A 34 3.04 32.07 -8.71
C LEU A 34 2.91 30.54 -8.74
N LEU A 35 3.96 29.80 -9.11
CA LEU A 35 3.98 28.33 -9.03
C LEU A 35 3.82 27.78 -7.61
N SER A 36 4.00 28.62 -6.58
CA SER A 36 3.72 28.23 -5.19
C SER A 36 2.23 28.21 -4.87
N GLN A 37 1.37 28.77 -5.72
CA GLN A 37 -0.08 28.76 -5.52
C GLN A 37 -0.65 27.41 -5.96
N ASP A 38 -1.53 26.84 -5.13
CA ASP A 38 -2.11 25.51 -5.35
C ASP A 38 -2.88 25.42 -6.68
N GLU A 39 -3.50 26.52 -7.14
CA GLU A 39 -4.25 26.56 -8.40
C GLU A 39 -3.36 26.52 -9.65
N LEU A 40 -2.08 26.90 -9.52
CA LEU A 40 -1.13 27.01 -10.62
C LEU A 40 -0.06 25.91 -10.58
N ASN A 41 -0.05 25.10 -9.52
CA ASN A 41 0.81 23.95 -9.38
C ASN A 41 0.07 22.67 -9.80
N TYR A 42 0.73 21.80 -10.54
CA TYR A 42 0.23 20.44 -10.77
C TYR A 42 0.51 19.62 -9.52
N GLU A 43 -0.30 19.78 -8.46
CA GLU A 43 -0.23 19.11 -7.14
C GLU A 43 0.81 17.97 -7.08
N THR A 44 0.39 16.76 -7.46
CA THR A 44 1.26 15.60 -7.64
C THR A 44 1.02 14.98 -9.02
N TYR A 45 2.11 14.77 -9.75
CA TYR A 45 2.07 14.15 -11.06
C TYR A 45 2.04 12.63 -10.94
N MET A 46 1.15 11.96 -11.70
CA MET A 46 1.12 10.49 -11.85
C MET A 46 1.96 10.09 -13.04
N SER A 47 3.07 9.40 -12.78
CA SER A 47 3.95 8.92 -13.84
C SER A 47 3.52 7.57 -14.42
N GLU A 48 2.88 6.73 -13.61
CA GLU A 48 2.40 5.41 -13.98
C GLU A 48 0.94 5.44 -14.44
N ASN A 49 0.72 5.16 -15.73
CA ASN A 49 -0.62 5.17 -16.31
C ASN A 49 -1.54 4.09 -15.72
N ALA A 50 -0.98 2.95 -15.27
CA ALA A 50 -1.76 1.87 -14.67
C ALA A 50 -2.39 2.27 -13.32
N LEU A 51 -1.91 3.33 -12.69
CA LEU A 51 -2.39 3.83 -11.39
C LEU A 51 -3.31 5.06 -11.53
N LEU A 52 -3.69 5.43 -12.76
CA LEU A 52 -4.60 6.54 -12.99
C LEU A 52 -6.02 6.23 -12.48
N VAL A 53 -6.42 6.98 -11.46
CA VAL A 53 -7.75 6.87 -10.85
C VAL A 53 -8.83 7.39 -11.82
N GLY A 54 -9.98 6.70 -11.87
CA GLY A 54 -11.14 7.10 -12.66
C GLY A 54 -11.19 6.51 -14.08
N GLN A 55 -10.18 5.75 -14.50
CA GLN A 55 -10.17 5.06 -15.81
C GLN A 55 -10.83 3.68 -15.79
N VAL A 56 -11.11 3.14 -14.61
CA VAL A 56 -11.67 1.79 -14.42
C VAL A 56 -13.04 1.83 -13.76
N VAL A 57 -13.89 0.87 -14.12
CA VAL A 57 -15.16 0.61 -13.43
C VAL A 57 -14.86 -0.30 -12.25
N GLU A 58 -15.08 0.22 -11.05
CA GLU A 58 -14.87 -0.51 -9.81
C GLU A 58 -15.96 -1.57 -9.64
N LYS A 59 -15.55 -2.80 -9.35
CA LYS A 59 -16.43 -3.97 -9.19
C LYS A 59 -16.19 -4.61 -7.83
N PHE A 60 -16.54 -3.90 -6.78
CA PHE A 60 -16.59 -4.44 -5.43
C PHE A 60 -17.82 -3.86 -4.74
N SER A 61 -18.81 -4.70 -4.48
CA SER A 61 -20.08 -4.30 -3.84
C SER A 61 -20.56 -5.32 -2.81
N ASP A 62 -19.67 -6.19 -2.33
CA ASP A 62 -20.04 -7.28 -1.44
C ASP A 62 -19.99 -6.86 0.04
N SER A 63 -20.65 -5.73 0.35
CA SER A 63 -20.75 -5.22 1.72
C SER A 63 -21.47 -6.20 2.65
N ALA A 64 -22.41 -6.98 2.11
CA ALA A 64 -23.12 -8.02 2.84
C ALA A 64 -22.21 -9.18 3.25
N ALA A 65 -21.37 -9.71 2.35
CA ALA A 65 -20.42 -10.74 2.75
C ALA A 65 -19.37 -10.19 3.71
N THR A 66 -18.87 -8.97 3.49
CA THR A 66 -17.91 -8.34 4.38
C THR A 66 -18.47 -8.21 5.81
N ALA A 67 -19.71 -7.74 5.96
CA ALA A 67 -20.37 -7.65 7.26
C ALA A 67 -20.63 -9.04 7.90
N ALA A 68 -20.94 -10.05 7.08
CA ALA A 68 -21.12 -11.42 7.55
C ALA A 68 -19.81 -12.03 8.07
N TYR A 69 -18.69 -11.79 7.39
CA TYR A 69 -17.37 -12.22 7.83
C TYR A 69 -16.91 -11.49 9.08
N ASP A 70 -17.09 -10.17 9.15
CA ASP A 70 -16.78 -9.40 10.36
C ASP A 70 -17.60 -9.89 11.58
N GLY A 71 -18.90 -10.17 11.38
CA GLY A 71 -19.74 -10.76 12.42
C GLY A 71 -19.22 -12.10 12.94
N GLN A 72 -18.74 -12.98 12.06
CA GLN A 72 -18.12 -14.25 12.48
C GLN A 72 -16.80 -14.03 13.23
N LEU A 73 -15.93 -13.17 12.67
CA LEU A 73 -14.62 -12.85 13.23
C LEU A 73 -14.73 -12.16 14.59
N SER A 74 -15.74 -11.31 14.81
CA SER A 74 -15.96 -10.64 16.09
C SER A 74 -16.02 -11.63 17.26
N SER A 75 -16.59 -12.82 17.04
CA SER A 75 -16.67 -13.88 18.06
C SER A 75 -15.33 -14.58 18.32
N ILE A 76 -14.45 -14.63 17.32
CA ILE A 76 -13.10 -15.19 17.42
C ILE A 76 -12.19 -14.18 18.14
N TYR A 77 -12.24 -12.91 17.73
CA TYR A 77 -11.51 -11.81 18.36
C TYR A 77 -11.92 -11.63 19.82
N ALA A 78 -13.21 -11.75 20.15
CA ALA A 78 -13.69 -11.69 21.54
C ALA A 78 -13.12 -12.81 22.44
N LYS A 79 -12.72 -13.94 21.87
CA LYS A 79 -12.07 -15.04 22.61
C LYS A 79 -10.56 -14.85 22.76
N GLY A 80 -9.94 -13.97 21.97
CA GLY A 80 -8.49 -13.75 21.97
C GLY A 80 -7.69 -14.99 21.52
N ASP A 81 -8.27 -15.82 20.65
CA ASP A 81 -7.63 -17.06 20.20
C ASP A 81 -7.13 -16.97 18.75
N THR A 82 -5.87 -16.56 18.60
CA THR A 82 -5.15 -16.51 17.31
C THR A 82 -5.07 -17.87 16.61
N SER A 83 -5.09 -18.99 17.37
CA SER A 83 -5.05 -20.33 16.77
C SER A 83 -6.35 -20.66 16.04
N THR A 84 -7.48 -20.33 16.65
CA THR A 84 -8.81 -20.44 16.02
C THR A 84 -8.91 -19.51 14.80
N LEU A 85 -8.41 -18.26 14.89
CA LEU A 85 -8.37 -17.35 13.75
C LEU A 85 -7.58 -17.94 12.58
N ARG A 86 -6.38 -18.48 12.84
CA ARG A 86 -5.53 -19.12 11.83
C ARG A 86 -6.25 -20.29 11.15
N GLN A 87 -6.90 -21.16 11.93
CA GLN A 87 -7.64 -22.29 11.39
C GLN A 87 -8.83 -21.84 10.53
N TRP A 88 -9.57 -20.83 10.97
CA TRP A 88 -10.68 -20.25 10.22
C TRP A 88 -10.22 -19.66 8.88
N LEU A 89 -9.16 -18.83 8.91
CA LEU A 89 -8.56 -18.25 7.70
C LEU A 89 -8.11 -19.32 6.73
N ARG A 90 -7.45 -20.37 7.23
CA ARG A 90 -7.02 -21.49 6.41
C ARG A 90 -8.19 -22.18 5.71
N SER A 91 -9.31 -22.39 6.40
CA SER A 91 -10.51 -22.98 5.81
C SER A 91 -11.08 -22.07 4.72
N GLU A 92 -11.41 -20.82 5.06
CA GLU A 92 -12.09 -19.89 4.15
C GLU A 92 -11.26 -19.57 2.90
N LEU A 93 -9.96 -19.33 3.04
CA LEU A 93 -9.09 -19.03 1.90
C LEU A 93 -8.89 -20.25 0.99
N THR A 94 -8.87 -21.46 1.56
CA THR A 94 -8.83 -22.70 0.79
C THR A 94 -10.16 -22.92 0.04
N ASP A 95 -11.29 -22.65 0.68
CA ASP A 95 -12.62 -22.79 0.09
C ASP A 95 -12.86 -21.78 -1.05
N ILE A 96 -12.28 -20.57 -0.95
CA ILE A 96 -12.22 -19.61 -2.06
C ILE A 96 -11.37 -20.14 -3.22
N GLY A 97 -10.41 -21.04 -2.95
CA GLY A 97 -9.53 -21.65 -3.95
C GLY A 97 -8.20 -20.92 -4.11
N LEU A 98 -7.65 -20.41 -3.02
CA LEU A 98 -6.27 -19.89 -2.94
C LEU A 98 -5.32 -21.01 -2.45
N GLU A 99 -4.05 -20.87 -2.77
CA GLU A 99 -2.99 -21.74 -2.25
C GLU A 99 -2.57 -21.23 -0.86
N VAL A 100 -2.93 -21.93 0.22
CA VAL A 100 -2.67 -21.50 1.61
C VAL A 100 -1.49 -22.25 2.21
N TYR A 101 -0.59 -21.52 2.86
CA TYR A 101 0.65 -22.02 3.43
C TYR A 101 0.96 -21.36 4.77
N GLU A 102 1.82 -22.01 5.54
CA GLU A 102 2.31 -21.54 6.84
C GLU A 102 3.84 -21.47 6.83
N GLN A 103 4.40 -20.55 7.61
CA GLN A 103 5.84 -20.39 7.76
C GLN A 103 6.17 -20.15 9.23
N ASN A 104 6.93 -21.08 9.79
CA ASN A 104 7.48 -20.96 11.13
C ASN A 104 8.76 -20.12 11.09
N PHE A 105 8.95 -19.32 12.12
CA PHE A 105 10.18 -18.58 12.38
C PHE A 105 10.45 -18.48 13.87
N SER A 106 11.71 -18.22 14.20
CA SER A 106 12.11 -17.87 15.55
C SER A 106 13.15 -16.77 15.57
N PHE A 107 13.09 -15.91 16.58
CA PHE A 107 13.99 -14.79 16.75
C PHE A 107 14.59 -14.82 18.15
N THR A 108 15.92 -14.83 18.22
CA THR A 108 16.67 -14.94 19.48
C THR A 108 17.68 -13.81 19.57
N HIS A 109 17.45 -12.87 20.48
CA HIS A 109 18.39 -11.78 20.72
C HIS A 109 18.53 -11.43 22.19
N HIS A 110 19.75 -11.12 22.62
CA HIS A 110 20.10 -10.78 24.00
C HIS A 110 19.27 -9.60 24.57
N ILE A 111 18.78 -8.70 23.71
CA ILE A 111 17.94 -7.54 24.11
C ILE A 111 16.56 -7.99 24.61
N LEU A 112 16.09 -9.19 24.24
CA LEU A 112 14.76 -9.68 24.60
C LEU A 112 14.61 -10.04 26.09
N HIS A 113 15.70 -10.13 26.85
CA HIS A 113 15.66 -10.57 28.25
C HIS A 113 14.62 -9.78 29.08
N PRO A 114 13.66 -10.45 29.76
CA PRO A 114 13.67 -11.86 30.16
C PRO A 114 13.08 -12.86 29.14
N VAL A 115 12.57 -12.41 28.00
CA VAL A 115 12.10 -13.30 26.92
C VAL A 115 13.32 -13.86 26.19
N GLU A 116 13.47 -15.17 26.15
CA GLU A 116 14.64 -15.81 25.52
C GLU A 116 14.50 -15.88 23.99
N GLU A 117 13.30 -16.17 23.49
CA GLU A 117 13.01 -16.37 22.07
C GLU A 117 11.58 -15.94 21.74
N VAL A 118 11.40 -15.34 20.57
CA VAL A 118 10.08 -15.10 19.97
C VAL A 118 9.88 -16.13 18.88
N VAL A 119 8.91 -17.03 19.05
CA VAL A 119 8.53 -18.03 18.05
C VAL A 119 7.19 -17.63 17.47
N GLY A 120 7.08 -17.63 16.16
CA GLY A 120 5.84 -17.28 15.47
C GLY A 120 5.58 -18.15 14.24
N ASN A 121 4.35 -18.08 13.75
CA ASN A 121 3.90 -18.80 12.56
C ASN A 121 3.02 -17.90 11.69
N ASN A 122 3.62 -17.42 10.61
CA ASN A 122 2.95 -16.63 9.58
C ASN A 122 2.03 -17.52 8.74
N LEU A 123 0.85 -17.00 8.41
CA LEU A 123 -0.08 -17.63 7.46
C LEU A 123 -0.11 -16.80 6.19
N TYR A 124 0.03 -17.42 5.02
CA TYR A 124 -0.10 -16.68 3.76
C TYR A 124 -0.87 -17.48 2.72
N ALA A 125 -1.55 -16.78 1.83
CA ALA A 125 -2.32 -17.34 0.76
C ALA A 125 -1.92 -16.69 -0.57
N ILE A 126 -1.81 -17.49 -1.63
CA ILE A 126 -1.48 -17.03 -2.97
C ILE A 126 -2.70 -17.22 -3.87
N MET A 127 -3.21 -16.12 -4.41
CA MET A 127 -4.14 -16.13 -5.53
C MET A 127 -3.35 -16.03 -6.83
N ARG A 128 -3.30 -17.14 -7.57
CA ARG A 128 -2.67 -17.15 -8.90
C ARG A 128 -3.48 -16.36 -9.90
N SER A 129 -2.78 -15.53 -10.67
CA SER A 129 -3.34 -14.83 -11.81
C SER A 129 -3.92 -15.84 -12.82
N PRO A 130 -5.17 -15.64 -13.27
CA PRO A 130 -5.80 -16.47 -14.29
C PRO A 130 -5.25 -16.20 -15.71
N SER A 131 -4.68 -15.02 -15.96
CA SER A 131 -4.31 -14.57 -17.32
C SER A 131 -2.83 -14.20 -17.49
N GLY A 132 -2.07 -14.07 -16.40
CA GLY A 132 -0.69 -13.60 -16.39
C GLY A 132 0.35 -14.71 -16.29
N GLY A 133 1.59 -14.39 -16.66
CA GLY A 133 2.74 -15.30 -16.61
C GLY A 133 3.25 -15.64 -15.20
N ARG A 134 2.55 -15.21 -14.14
CA ARG A 134 2.90 -15.43 -12.71
C ARG A 134 4.29 -14.91 -12.32
N ALA A 135 4.84 -13.99 -13.11
CA ALA A 135 6.16 -13.41 -12.90
C ALA A 135 6.16 -12.22 -11.94
N GLU A 136 4.98 -11.69 -11.61
CA GLU A 136 4.80 -10.51 -10.77
C GLU A 136 3.71 -10.76 -9.72
N ALA A 137 3.87 -10.14 -8.55
CA ALA A 137 2.97 -10.25 -7.43
C ALA A 137 2.67 -8.90 -6.77
N ILE A 138 1.47 -8.78 -6.19
CA ILE A 138 1.11 -7.74 -5.22
C ILE A 138 1.04 -8.40 -3.85
N LEU A 139 1.68 -7.80 -2.85
CA LEU A 139 1.66 -8.26 -1.46
C LEU A 139 0.66 -7.42 -0.65
N LEU A 140 -0.31 -8.08 -0.05
CA LEU A 140 -1.24 -7.51 0.93
C LEU A 140 -0.88 -8.08 2.30
N THR A 141 -0.58 -7.23 3.27
CA THR A 141 -0.24 -7.67 4.63
C THR A 141 -1.28 -7.20 5.63
N VAL A 142 -1.52 -8.04 6.63
CA VAL A 142 -2.32 -7.73 7.81
C VAL A 142 -1.73 -8.46 9.02
N PRO A 143 -1.69 -7.86 10.22
CA PRO A 143 -1.29 -8.57 11.43
C PRO A 143 -2.19 -9.77 11.74
N LEU A 144 -1.58 -10.91 12.07
CA LEU A 144 -2.24 -12.12 12.55
C LEU A 144 -2.38 -12.04 14.08
N SER A 145 -3.24 -11.14 14.54
CA SER A 145 -3.51 -10.96 15.96
C SER A 145 -5.00 -10.82 16.23
N THR A 146 -5.45 -11.45 17.31
CA THR A 146 -6.77 -11.23 17.91
C THR A 146 -6.72 -10.20 19.03
N GLU A 147 -5.57 -9.60 19.30
CA GLU A 147 -5.44 -8.57 20.32
C GLU A 147 -6.27 -7.35 19.92
N CYS A 148 -7.10 -6.92 20.86
CA CYS A 148 -8.04 -5.83 20.71
C CYS A 148 -7.85 -4.94 21.94
N SER A 149 -7.08 -3.86 21.80
CA SER A 149 -6.86 -2.93 22.90
C SER A 149 -6.81 -1.51 22.36
N ALA A 150 -7.73 -0.66 22.83
CA ALA A 150 -7.75 0.76 22.48
C ALA A 150 -6.42 1.50 22.77
N ALA A 151 -5.55 0.93 23.62
CA ALA A 151 -4.25 1.49 23.97
C ALA A 151 -3.07 0.91 23.18
N VAL A 152 -3.21 -0.25 22.54
CA VAL A 152 -2.10 -0.98 21.89
C VAL A 152 -2.35 -1.15 20.40
N SER A 153 -3.50 -1.70 20.02
CA SER A 153 -3.83 -2.02 18.64
C SER A 153 -5.35 -2.03 18.40
N PRO A 154 -5.83 -1.43 17.31
CA PRO A 154 -7.25 -1.51 16.95
C PRO A 154 -7.65 -2.95 16.63
N CYS A 155 -8.93 -3.26 16.82
CA CYS A 155 -9.46 -4.55 16.37
C CYS A 155 -9.43 -4.65 14.85
N LEU A 156 -8.71 -5.64 14.33
CA LEU A 156 -8.53 -5.86 12.89
C LEU A 156 -9.55 -6.83 12.28
N SER A 157 -10.58 -7.27 13.02
CA SER A 157 -11.66 -8.10 12.46
C SER A 157 -12.28 -7.52 11.19
N PRO A 158 -12.51 -6.19 11.08
CA PRO A 158 -13.10 -5.61 9.87
C PRO A 158 -12.14 -5.71 8.68
N THR A 159 -10.84 -5.51 8.92
CA THR A 159 -9.80 -5.65 7.89
C THR A 159 -9.73 -7.07 7.36
N VAL A 160 -9.67 -8.04 8.27
CA VAL A 160 -9.58 -9.46 7.91
C VAL A 160 -10.83 -9.89 7.13
N GLY A 161 -12.02 -9.48 7.59
CA GLY A 161 -13.28 -9.75 6.90
C GLY A 161 -13.35 -9.11 5.51
N LEU A 162 -12.88 -7.87 5.39
CA LEU A 162 -12.77 -7.16 4.11
C LEU A 162 -11.83 -7.89 3.15
N LEU A 163 -10.66 -8.33 3.61
CA LEU A 163 -9.68 -9.02 2.78
C LEU A 163 -10.18 -10.37 2.30
N VAL A 164 -10.82 -11.17 3.16
CA VAL A 164 -11.42 -12.46 2.77
C VAL A 164 -12.52 -12.25 1.73
N SER A 165 -13.40 -11.27 1.95
CA SER A 165 -14.45 -10.88 1.00
C SER A 165 -13.87 -10.41 -0.33
N LEU A 166 -12.84 -9.56 -0.29
CA LEU A 166 -12.13 -9.06 -1.45
C LEU A 166 -11.51 -10.22 -2.24
N MET A 167 -10.78 -11.13 -1.60
CA MET A 167 -10.18 -12.28 -2.28
C MET A 167 -11.21 -13.16 -2.97
N LYS A 168 -12.39 -13.34 -2.37
CA LYS A 168 -13.50 -14.06 -3.01
C LYS A 168 -13.97 -13.40 -4.30
N VAL A 169 -14.12 -12.08 -4.30
CA VAL A 169 -14.51 -11.30 -5.49
C VAL A 169 -13.41 -11.33 -6.55
N LEU A 170 -12.14 -11.12 -6.13
CA LEU A 170 -10.98 -11.10 -7.02
C LEU A 170 -10.78 -12.44 -7.72
N ARG A 171 -10.96 -13.55 -6.99
CA ARG A 171 -10.80 -14.91 -7.53
C ARG A 171 -11.75 -15.22 -8.68
N GLN A 172 -12.93 -14.60 -8.69
CA GLN A 172 -13.94 -14.76 -9.74
C GLN A 172 -13.64 -13.94 -11.01
N GLN A 173 -12.73 -12.97 -10.93
CA GLN A 173 -12.38 -12.13 -12.08
C GLN A 173 -11.28 -12.78 -12.93
N VAL A 174 -11.45 -12.77 -14.25
CA VAL A 174 -10.53 -13.42 -15.20
C VAL A 174 -9.40 -12.52 -15.72
N TYR A 175 -9.45 -11.22 -15.44
CA TYR A 175 -8.56 -10.22 -16.04
C TYR A 175 -7.33 -9.87 -15.19
N TRP A 176 -7.15 -10.48 -14.01
CA TRP A 176 -5.98 -10.23 -13.19
C TRP A 176 -4.73 -10.76 -13.87
N ALA A 177 -3.70 -9.92 -13.99
CA ALA A 177 -2.42 -10.23 -14.65
C ALA A 177 -1.26 -10.52 -13.68
N LYS A 178 -1.43 -10.17 -12.39
CA LYS A 178 -0.45 -10.39 -11.33
C LYS A 178 -1.02 -11.36 -10.29
N ASP A 179 -0.15 -12.15 -9.69
CA ASP A 179 -0.51 -12.94 -8.52
C ASP A 179 -0.78 -11.97 -7.34
N ILE A 180 -1.67 -12.35 -6.43
CA ILE A 180 -1.91 -11.59 -5.19
C ILE A 180 -1.53 -12.50 -4.03
N VAL A 181 -0.59 -12.04 -3.22
CA VAL A 181 -0.17 -12.71 -1.99
C VAL A 181 -0.82 -11.99 -0.83
N LEU A 182 -1.64 -12.70 -0.08
CA LEU A 182 -2.23 -12.23 1.17
C LEU A 182 -1.45 -12.84 2.33
N LEU A 183 -0.75 -12.02 3.11
CA LEU A 183 0.11 -12.42 4.20
C LEU A 183 -0.46 -11.94 5.54
N PHE A 184 -0.76 -12.90 6.41
CA PHE A 184 -1.12 -12.68 7.81
C PHE A 184 0.14 -12.86 8.67
N VAL A 185 0.60 -11.76 9.24
CA VAL A 185 1.91 -11.66 9.89
C VAL A 185 1.82 -11.90 11.39
N ASP A 186 2.50 -12.91 11.88
CA ASP A 186 2.66 -13.13 13.33
C ASP A 186 3.81 -12.28 13.88
N SER A 187 3.69 -11.75 15.09
CA SER A 187 4.75 -10.94 15.74
C SER A 187 5.25 -9.74 14.90
N ASP A 188 4.33 -9.05 14.22
CA ASP A 188 4.52 -7.81 13.46
C ASP A 188 5.80 -7.80 12.59
N TYR A 189 6.73 -6.89 12.88
CA TYR A 189 7.94 -6.69 12.08
C TYR A 189 8.80 -7.95 11.95
N ILE A 190 8.90 -8.76 13.00
CA ILE A 190 9.77 -9.95 13.02
C ILE A 190 9.23 -11.01 12.07
N GLY A 191 7.93 -11.28 12.12
CA GLY A 191 7.31 -12.24 11.20
C GLY A 191 7.35 -11.75 9.76
N LEU A 192 7.11 -10.46 9.51
CA LEU A 192 7.17 -9.92 8.16
C LEU A 192 8.59 -10.06 7.57
N LEU A 193 9.61 -9.72 8.36
CA LEU A 193 11.00 -9.85 7.97
C LEU A 193 11.37 -11.32 7.68
N ALA A 194 10.94 -12.25 8.55
CA ALA A 194 11.17 -13.68 8.36
C ALA A 194 10.56 -14.20 7.06
N TRP A 195 9.34 -13.76 6.75
CA TRP A 195 8.67 -14.15 5.52
C TRP A 195 9.35 -13.55 4.28
N LEU A 196 9.75 -12.27 4.32
CA LEU A 196 10.43 -11.60 3.21
C LEU A 196 11.81 -12.19 2.93
N GLU A 197 12.59 -12.50 3.97
CA GLU A 197 13.88 -13.18 3.82
C GLU A 197 13.72 -14.55 3.16
N ALA A 198 12.75 -15.35 3.63
CA ALA A 198 12.42 -16.63 3.02
C ALA A 198 11.88 -16.48 1.58
N TYR A 199 11.15 -15.41 1.29
CA TYR A 199 10.62 -15.11 -0.03
C TYR A 199 11.71 -14.80 -1.05
N HIS A 200 12.67 -13.97 -0.67
CA HIS A 200 13.78 -13.57 -1.53
C HIS A 200 14.97 -14.53 -1.48
N GLY A 201 14.97 -15.49 -0.55
CA GLY A 201 16.11 -16.37 -0.30
C GLY A 201 17.33 -15.62 0.21
N ALA A 202 17.10 -14.56 0.99
CA ALA A 202 18.14 -13.71 1.54
C ALA A 202 18.29 -14.01 3.04
N ASP A 203 19.46 -14.42 3.47
CA ASP A 203 19.81 -14.59 4.89
C ASP A 203 20.58 -13.35 5.35
N THR A 204 19.84 -12.31 5.73
CA THR A 204 20.43 -11.01 6.11
C THR A 204 20.47 -10.83 7.63
N SER A 205 19.51 -11.42 8.34
CA SER A 205 19.28 -11.20 9.76
C SER A 205 19.92 -12.28 10.64
N LYS A 206 21.04 -11.94 11.29
CA LYS A 206 21.84 -12.87 12.12
C LYS A 206 21.07 -13.60 13.25
N TYR A 207 20.01 -13.00 13.75
CA TYR A 207 19.28 -13.47 14.94
C TYR A 207 17.91 -14.07 14.60
N LEU A 208 17.62 -14.20 13.30
CA LEU A 208 16.35 -14.67 12.79
C LEU A 208 16.57 -16.03 12.12
N SER A 209 15.78 -17.01 12.55
CA SER A 209 15.71 -18.33 11.93
C SER A 209 14.33 -18.48 11.31
N TRP A 210 14.26 -18.98 10.09
CA TRP A 210 13.00 -19.17 9.39
C TRP A 210 12.97 -20.48 8.61
N SER A 211 11.77 -21.02 8.44
CA SER A 211 11.53 -22.19 7.59
C SER A 211 11.34 -21.79 6.13
N GLU A 212 11.78 -22.66 5.22
CA GLU A 212 11.59 -22.45 3.78
C GLU A 212 10.09 -22.37 3.45
N ILE A 213 9.73 -21.42 2.57
CA ILE A 213 8.35 -21.26 2.13
C ILE A 213 7.98 -22.32 1.09
N GLN A 214 6.84 -22.98 1.32
CA GLN A 214 6.33 -24.04 0.43
C GLN A 214 5.77 -23.48 -0.89
N GLY A 215 5.15 -22.30 -0.85
CA GLY A 215 4.60 -21.63 -2.02
C GLY A 215 5.30 -20.30 -2.27
N ARG A 216 5.75 -20.07 -3.50
CA ARG A 216 6.35 -18.79 -3.92
C ARG A 216 5.57 -18.19 -5.09
N SER A 217 5.56 -16.86 -5.15
CA SER A 217 4.97 -16.07 -6.24
C SER A 217 6.04 -15.33 -7.03
N GLY A 218 5.63 -14.51 -8.01
CA GLY A 218 6.52 -13.70 -8.83
C GLY A 218 7.22 -12.57 -8.08
N ASN A 219 7.96 -11.71 -8.78
CA ASN A 219 8.58 -10.54 -8.16
C ASN A 219 7.52 -9.63 -7.53
N ILE A 220 7.70 -9.23 -6.28
CA ILE A 220 6.77 -8.33 -5.58
C ILE A 220 6.95 -6.93 -6.17
N GLN A 221 5.88 -6.40 -6.78
CA GLN A 221 5.88 -5.08 -7.43
C GLN A 221 5.36 -3.99 -6.49
N ALA A 222 4.47 -4.33 -5.57
CA ALA A 222 3.93 -3.42 -4.57
C ALA A 222 3.54 -4.21 -3.31
N GLY A 223 3.74 -3.58 -2.15
CA GLY A 223 3.29 -4.06 -0.85
C GLY A 223 2.34 -3.06 -0.22
N LEU A 224 1.22 -3.54 0.33
CA LEU A 224 0.24 -2.74 1.05
C LEU A 224 0.00 -3.37 2.42
N ASN A 225 0.29 -2.63 3.48
CA ASN A 225 -0.13 -3.00 4.83
C ASN A 225 -1.48 -2.36 5.12
N LEU A 226 -2.46 -3.17 5.53
CA LEU A 226 -3.85 -2.74 5.66
C LEU A 226 -4.31 -2.92 7.11
N GLU A 227 -4.73 -1.82 7.72
CA GLU A 227 -5.18 -1.77 9.12
C GLU A 227 -6.40 -0.84 9.23
N PHE A 228 -7.58 -1.45 9.10
CA PHE A 228 -8.88 -0.80 9.21
C PHE A 228 -9.63 -1.29 10.46
N SER A 229 -9.93 -0.34 11.35
CA SER A 229 -10.75 -0.56 12.56
C SER A 229 -12.25 -0.64 12.28
N HIS A 230 -12.69 -0.20 11.09
CA HIS A 230 -14.08 -0.07 10.71
C HIS A 230 -14.27 -0.41 9.22
N LEU A 231 -15.45 -0.93 8.86
CA LEU A 231 -15.79 -1.27 7.47
C LEU A 231 -16.11 -0.05 6.60
N ASP A 232 -16.54 1.05 7.21
CA ASP A 232 -16.90 2.30 6.54
C ASP A 232 -16.17 3.48 7.21
N PRO A 233 -14.86 3.63 6.94
CA PRO A 233 -14.05 4.67 7.57
C PRO A 233 -14.35 6.04 6.96
N SER A 234 -14.52 7.06 7.82
CA SER A 234 -14.65 8.45 7.36
C SER A 234 -13.33 9.04 6.87
N SER A 235 -12.21 8.50 7.35
CA SER A 235 -10.86 8.92 6.99
C SER A 235 -9.92 7.73 6.94
N VAL A 236 -8.85 7.85 6.14
CA VAL A 236 -7.79 6.85 6.03
C VAL A 236 -6.45 7.56 6.16
N ASP A 237 -5.63 7.12 7.12
CA ASP A 237 -4.25 7.56 7.24
C ASP A 237 -3.33 6.70 6.37
N ILE A 238 -2.46 7.38 5.63
CA ILE A 238 -1.55 6.78 4.65
C ILE A 238 -0.13 7.04 5.13
N LEU A 239 0.59 5.96 5.41
CA LEU A 239 1.95 5.98 5.92
C LEU A 239 2.91 5.48 4.81
N PRO A 240 3.46 6.37 3.96
CA PRO A 240 4.38 5.99 2.89
C PRO A 240 5.80 5.67 3.36
N GLU A 241 6.13 5.99 4.62
CA GLU A 241 7.47 5.81 5.16
C GLU A 241 7.72 4.35 5.55
N GLY A 242 8.76 3.78 4.95
CA GLY A 242 9.31 2.48 5.32
C GLY A 242 10.44 2.59 6.34
N THR A 243 11.06 1.46 6.64
CA THR A 243 12.23 1.41 7.53
C THR A 243 13.39 2.22 6.94
N ASN A 244 14.24 2.79 7.79
CA ASN A 244 15.43 3.54 7.40
C ASN A 244 15.18 4.75 6.46
N GLY A 245 13.96 5.30 6.42
CA GLY A 245 13.64 6.46 5.59
C GLY A 245 13.48 6.14 4.10
N PHE A 246 13.32 4.86 3.74
CA PHE A 246 12.85 4.50 2.41
C PHE A 246 11.40 4.97 2.23
N LEU A 247 11.08 5.54 1.08
CA LEU A 247 9.72 6.00 0.76
C LEU A 247 9.08 5.06 -0.24
N ALA A 248 7.77 4.82 -0.04
CA ALA A 248 6.94 4.15 -1.03
C ALA A 248 6.93 4.92 -2.36
N ASN A 249 6.56 4.21 -3.43
CA ASN A 249 6.35 4.87 -4.72
C ASN A 249 5.26 5.94 -4.59
N LEU A 250 5.61 7.18 -4.92
CA LEU A 250 4.71 8.34 -4.85
C LEU A 250 3.44 8.15 -5.68
N ASP A 251 3.50 7.44 -6.81
CA ASP A 251 2.33 7.14 -7.62
C ASP A 251 1.31 6.25 -6.89
N LEU A 252 1.79 5.29 -6.09
CA LEU A 252 0.93 4.44 -5.29
C LEU A 252 0.23 5.25 -4.19
N VAL A 253 0.98 6.11 -3.50
CA VAL A 253 0.45 6.98 -2.44
C VAL A 253 -0.64 7.89 -2.99
N ASN A 254 -0.35 8.55 -4.10
CA ASN A 254 -1.31 9.45 -4.74
C ASN A 254 -2.52 8.72 -5.32
N ALA A 255 -2.37 7.49 -5.83
CA ALA A 255 -3.49 6.69 -6.26
C ALA A 255 -4.46 6.43 -5.09
N VAL A 256 -3.93 6.09 -3.91
CA VAL A 256 -4.74 5.91 -2.68
C VAL A 256 -5.41 7.22 -2.26
N VAL A 257 -4.67 8.34 -2.21
CA VAL A 257 -5.22 9.66 -1.87
C VAL A 257 -6.35 10.07 -2.82
N ARG A 258 -6.16 9.88 -4.13
CA ARG A 258 -7.17 10.22 -5.15
C ARG A 258 -8.38 9.29 -5.07
N LEU A 259 -8.19 8.01 -4.77
CA LEU A 259 -9.30 7.06 -4.55
C LEU A 259 -10.11 7.42 -3.31
N ALA A 260 -9.45 7.77 -2.20
CA ALA A 260 -10.11 8.21 -0.98
C ALA A 260 -10.98 9.45 -1.24
N ASN A 261 -10.41 10.48 -1.87
CA ASN A 261 -11.15 11.68 -2.26
C ASN A 261 -12.34 11.39 -3.18
N LYS A 262 -12.16 10.51 -4.18
CA LYS A 262 -13.24 10.09 -5.10
C LYS A 262 -14.41 9.47 -4.34
N HIS A 263 -14.13 8.72 -3.27
CA HIS A 263 -15.12 8.05 -2.43
C HIS A 263 -15.55 8.86 -1.21
N SER A 264 -15.20 10.15 -1.14
CA SER A 264 -15.52 11.03 0.01
C SER A 264 -14.96 10.54 1.35
N ILE A 265 -13.86 9.81 1.33
CA ILE A 265 -13.08 9.41 2.50
C ILE A 265 -11.94 10.41 2.64
N GLU A 266 -11.77 11.02 3.82
CA GLU A 266 -10.73 12.00 4.06
C GLU A 266 -9.33 11.33 4.09
N PRO A 267 -8.42 11.64 3.14
CA PRO A 267 -7.07 11.11 3.18
C PRO A 267 -6.21 11.94 4.13
N ILE A 268 -5.58 11.26 5.09
CA ILE A 268 -4.56 11.82 5.99
C ILE A 268 -3.23 11.19 5.56
N VAL A 269 -2.14 11.96 5.55
CA VAL A 269 -0.80 11.44 5.21
C VAL A 269 0.13 11.73 6.38
N ASN A 270 0.82 10.70 6.87
CA ASN A 270 1.73 10.81 8.01
C ASN A 270 1.10 11.43 9.27
N ASN A 271 -0.17 11.09 9.59
CA ASN A 271 -0.93 11.71 10.68
C ASN A 271 -1.07 13.25 10.57
N GLN A 272 -0.77 13.84 9.41
CA GLN A 272 -0.92 15.27 9.18
C GLN A 272 -2.28 15.53 8.55
N VAL A 273 -3.20 16.02 9.36
CA VAL A 273 -4.49 16.52 8.86
C VAL A 273 -4.21 17.76 8.01
N LYS A 274 -4.71 17.79 6.77
CA LYS A 274 -4.70 19.03 5.98
C LYS A 274 -5.55 20.06 6.74
N THR A 275 -4.90 20.98 7.45
CA THR A 275 -5.56 22.21 7.88
C THR A 275 -5.92 23.00 6.63
N THR A 276 -7.20 22.97 6.29
CA THR A 276 -7.85 23.84 5.30
C THR A 276 -7.62 25.31 5.63
#